data_AF-A0A417CVT9-F1
#
_entry.id   AF-A0A417CVT9-F1
#
_cell.length_a   1.000
_cell.length_b   1.000
_cell.length_c   1.000
_cell.angle_alpha   90.00
_cell.angle_beta   90.00
_cell.angle_gamma   90.00
#
_symmetry.space_group_name_H-M   'P 1'
#
loop_
_entity.id
_entity.type
_entity.pdbx_description
1 polymer ?
#
loop_
_entity_poly.entity_id
_entity_poly.type
_entity_poly.pdbx_seq_one_letter_code
_entity_poly.pdbx_strand_id
1 'polypeptide(L)' 'MANSLKFNKEKKIEIVQYCIDHNHDYKGTAEFYGGNYAQIYNWVKKYESKGADGLEDRRGKRKPEEQLTDLEKPNVE' A
#
# COMPACT_ATOMS: atom_id res chain seq x y z
N MET A 1 -16.36 16.35 2.31
CA MET A 1 -16.02 15.76 1.00
C MET A 1 -14.61 15.21 1.12
N ALA A 2 -14.45 13.91 1.36
CA ALA A 2 -13.13 13.31 1.52
C ALA A 2 -12.61 12.91 0.14
N ASN A 3 -11.67 13.69 -0.40
CA ASN A 3 -10.94 13.32 -1.61
C ASN A 3 -9.94 12.22 -1.22
N SER A 4 -10.41 10.98 -1.14
CA SER A 4 -9.54 9.82 -0.94
C SER A 4 -8.59 9.77 -2.12
N LEU A 5 -7.28 9.76 -1.87
CA LEU A 5 -6.28 9.37 -2.87
C LEU A 5 -6.62 7.94 -3.30
N LYS A 6 -7.44 7.82 -4.35
CA LYS A 6 -7.97 6.54 -4.83
C LYS A 6 -6.85 5.82 -5.58
N PHE A 7 -6.02 5.06 -4.85
CA PHE A 7 -5.29 3.96 -5.47
C PHE A 7 -6.33 2.95 -5.96
N ASN A 8 -6.55 2.92 -7.28
CA ASN A 8 -7.41 1.91 -7.91
C ASN A 8 -6.90 0.50 -7.57
N LYS A 9 -7.81 -0.49 -7.58
CA LYS A 9 -7.47 -1.90 -7.35
C LYS A 9 -6.30 -2.34 -8.23
N GLU A 10 -6.34 -1.98 -9.50
CA GLU A 10 -5.28 -2.23 -10.48
C GLU A 10 -3.95 -1.60 -10.06
N LYS A 11 -3.96 -0.35 -9.58
CA LYS A 11 -2.75 0.34 -9.12
C LYS A 11 -2.16 -0.31 -7.87
N LYS A 12 -3.00 -0.77 -6.93
CA LYS A 12 -2.54 -1.52 -5.75
C LYS A 12 -1.91 -2.85 -6.14
N ILE A 13 -2.49 -3.55 -7.13
CA ILE A 13 -1.94 -4.80 -7.66
C ILE A 13 -0.58 -4.55 -8.30
N GLU A 14 -0.47 -3.52 -9.14
CA GLU A 14 0.80 -3.12 -9.78
C GLU A 14 1.90 -2.87 -8.74
N ILE A 15 1.58 -2.07 -7.71
CA ILE A 15 2.51 -1.75 -6.62
C ILE A 15 2.96 -3.00 -5.86
N VAL A 16 2.03 -3.89 -5.53
CA VAL A 16 2.33 -5.14 -4.83
C VAL A 16 3.19 -6.07 -5.67
N GLN A 17 2.84 -6.23 -6.95
CA GLN A 17 3.63 -7.06 -7.86
C GLN A 17 5.04 -6.51 -8.04
N TYR A 18 5.18 -5.20 -8.19
CA TYR A 18 6.49 -4.54 -8.26
C TYR A 18 7.32 -4.81 -7.00
N CYS A 19 6.70 -4.70 -5.82
CA CYS A 19 7.37 -4.99 -4.55
C CYS A 19 7.86 -6.44 -4.46
N ILE A 20 7.02 -7.41 -4.83
CA ILE A 20 7.34 -8.85 -4.78
C ILE A 20 8.46 -9.17 -5.79
N ASP A 21 8.40 -8.62 -7.01
CA ASP A 21 9.41 -8.79 -8.05
C ASP A 21 10.78 -8.23 -7.61
N HIS A 22 10.78 -7.09 -6.92
CA HIS A 22 11.96 -6.46 -6.36
C HIS A 22 12.42 -7.07 -5.00
N ASN A 23 12.16 -8.35 -4.73
CA ASN A 23 12.56 -9.03 -3.48
C ASN A 23 11.91 -8.46 -2.20
N HIS A 24 10.63 -8.07 -2.27
CA HIS A 24 9.91 -7.42 -1.17
C HIS A 24 10.56 -6.10 -0.75
N ASP A 25 11.07 -5.32 -1.71
CA ASP A 25 11.64 -4.01 -1.44
C ASP A 25 10.52 -2.98 -1.18
N TYR A 26 9.93 -3.07 0.01
CA TYR A 26 8.83 -2.22 0.44
C TYR A 26 9.23 -0.75 0.53
N LYS A 27 10.50 -0.46 0.86
CA LYS A 27 11.04 0.90 0.97
C LYS A 27 11.17 1.56 -0.40
N GLY A 28 11.86 0.94 -1.35
CA GLY A 28 11.99 1.49 -2.70
C GLY A 28 10.66 1.52 -3.43
N THR A 29 9.77 0.54 -3.20
CA THR A 29 8.40 0.62 -3.75
C THR A 29 7.61 1.79 -3.14
N ALA A 30 7.72 2.01 -1.84
CA ALA A 30 7.10 3.15 -1.16
C ALA A 30 7.64 4.49 -1.71
N GLU A 31 8.96 4.63 -1.87
CA GLU A 31 9.57 5.83 -2.44
C GLU A 31 9.19 6.04 -3.91
N PHE A 32 9.20 5.00 -4.73
CA PHE A 32 8.87 5.07 -6.16
C PHE A 32 7.42 5.48 -6.43
N TYR A 33 6.48 4.94 -5.65
CA TYR A 33 5.05 5.21 -5.81
C TYR A 33 4.53 6.32 -4.89
N GLY A 34 5.37 6.90 -4.02
CA GLY A 34 4.95 7.83 -2.98
C GLY A 34 3.98 7.21 -1.95
N GLY A 35 4.07 5.90 -1.76
CA GLY A 35 3.27 5.14 -0.79
C GLY A 35 3.96 5.06 0.57
N ASN A 36 3.23 4.60 1.60
CA ASN A 36 3.83 4.29 2.90
C ASN A 36 4.23 2.81 2.95
N TYR A 37 5.42 2.50 3.47
CA TYR A 37 5.89 1.14 3.78
C TYR A 37 4.80 0.27 4.41
N ALA A 38 4.13 0.78 5.45
CA ALA A 38 3.09 0.05 6.16
C ALA A 38 1.87 -0.26 5.26
N GLN A 39 1.63 0.59 4.26
CA GLN A 39 0.56 0.44 3.28
C GLN A 39 0.92 -0.63 2.25
N ILE A 40 2.14 -0.57 1.70
CA ILE A 40 2.68 -1.60 0.80
C ILE A 40 2.67 -2.95 1.50
N TYR A 41 3.19 -3.04 2.73
CA TYR A 41 3.22 -4.26 3.51
C TYR A 41 1.81 -4.85 3.72
N ASN A 42 0.83 -4.02 4.11
CA ASN A 42 -0.55 -4.48 4.26
C ASN A 42 -1.15 -4.94 2.94
N TRP A 43 -0.82 -4.30 1.82
CA TRP A 43 -1.27 -4.71 0.49
C TRP A 43 -0.65 -6.03 0.07
N VAL A 44 0.67 -6.18 0.19
CA VAL A 44 1.40 -7.43 -0.11
C VAL A 44 0.83 -8.57 0.73
N LYS A 45 0.68 -8.38 2.04
CA LYS A 45 0.12 -9.41 2.94
C LYS A 45 -1.32 -9.82 2.56
N LYS A 46 -2.17 -8.84 2.19
CA LYS A 46 -3.53 -9.13 1.71
C LYS A 46 -3.53 -9.86 0.37
N TYR A 47 -2.59 -9.50 -0.50
CA TYR A 47 -2.40 -10.12 -1.80
C TYR A 47 -1.85 -11.54 -1.70
N GLU A 48 -0.92 -11.81 -0.80
CA GLU A 48 -0.45 -13.18 -0.54
C GLU A 48 -1.55 -14.06 0.04
N SER A 49 -2.43 -13.49 0.88
CA SER A 49 -3.51 -14.25 1.51
C SER A 49 -4.71 -14.52 0.60
N LYS A 50 -5.08 -13.57 -0.27
CA LYS A 50 -6.32 -13.63 -1.08
C LYS A 50 -6.15 -13.19 -2.53
N GLY A 51 -4.92 -12.96 -2.98
CA GLY A 51 -4.62 -12.39 -4.29
C GLY A 51 -5.17 -10.97 -4.46
N ALA A 52 -5.44 -10.61 -5.71
CA ALA A 52 -6.06 -9.35 -6.09
C ALA A 52 -7.41 -9.07 -5.37
N ASP A 53 -8.16 -10.11 -4.98
CA ASP A 53 -9.42 -9.97 -4.23
C ASP A 53 -9.20 -9.38 -2.82
N GLY A 54 -8.06 -9.66 -2.21
CA GLY A 54 -7.68 -9.14 -0.89
C GLY A 54 -7.42 -7.63 -0.87
N LEU A 55 -7.11 -7.04 -2.04
CA LEU A 55 -6.87 -5.60 -2.21
C LEU A 55 -8.16 -4.83 -2.51
N GLU A 56 -9.28 -5.52 -2.67
CA GLU A 56 -10.57 -4.90 -2.91
C GLU A 56 -11.06 -4.13 -1.66
N ASP A 57 -11.54 -2.92 -1.91
CA ASP A 57 -12.02 -2.01 -0.87
C ASP A 57 -13.38 -2.49 -0.32
N ARG A 58 -13.36 -3.36 0.68
CA ARG A 58 -14.59 -3.84 1.36
C ARG A 58 -15.05 -2.86 2.46
N ARG A 59 -15.13 -1.56 2.17
CA ARG A 59 -15.60 -0.58 3.15
C ARG A 59 -17.12 -0.66 3.36
N GLY A 60 -17.51 -1.47 4.34
CA GLY A 60 -18.85 -1.52 4.94
C GLY A 60 -18.87 -1.91 6.43
N LYS A 61 -17.74 -2.34 7.02
CA LYS A 61 -17.62 -2.61 8.45
C LYS A 61 -16.27 -2.10 8.98
N ARG A 62 -16.27 -0.83 9.42
CA ARG A 62 -15.24 -0.12 10.22
C ARG A 62 -13.76 -0.39 9.87
N LYS A 63 -13.13 0.57 9.18
CA LYS A 63 -12.11 1.50 9.72
C LYS A 63 -11.84 2.58 8.67
N PRO A 64 -11.92 3.88 9.00
CA PRO A 64 -11.53 4.96 8.09
C PRO A 64 -10.01 4.87 7.82
N GLU A 65 -9.61 5.07 6.57
CA GLU A 65 -8.20 5.11 6.09
C GLU A 65 -7.56 6.45 6.48
N GLU A 66 -7.72 6.85 7.74
CA GLU A 66 -7.07 8.03 8.32
C GLU A 66 -5.96 7.61 9.31
N GLN A 67 -5.44 6.39 9.19
CA GLN A 67 -4.35 5.92 10.04
C GLN A 67 -3.31 5.19 9.21
N LEU A 68 -2.42 5.94 8.56
CA LEU A 68 -1.01 5.57 8.47
C LEU A 68 -0.21 6.88 8.49
N THR A 69 -0.18 7.43 9.70
CA THR A 69 0.57 8.60 10.14
C THR A 69 2.01 8.59 9.65
N ASP A 70 2.48 9.79 9.27
CA ASP A 70 3.85 10.30 9.43
C ASP A 70 4.83 9.31 10.07
N LEU A 71 5.78 8.77 9.31
CA LEU A 71 7.10 8.23 9.68
C LEU A 71 7.72 7.72 8.35
N GLU A 72 8.90 8.10 7.85
CA GLU A 72 10.06 8.81 8.37
C GLU A 72 10.81 9.42 7.18
N LYS A 73 11.43 10.58 7.40
CA LYS A 73 12.49 11.12 6.54
C LYS A 73 13.59 10.07 6.37
N PRO A 74 14.15 9.82 5.18
CA PRO A 74 15.54 9.38 5.14
C PRO A 74 16.38 10.58 5.59
N ASN A 75 16.82 10.56 6.86
CA ASN A 75 18.02 11.27 7.28
C ASN A 75 19.17 10.69 6.45
N VAL A 76 19.48 11.34 5.32
CA VAL A 76 20.78 11.20 4.67
C VAL A 76 21.69 12.25 5.30
N GLU A 77 22.74 11.77 5.95
CA GLU A 77 23.80 12.54 6.62
C GLU A 77 24.55 13.45 5.63
#